data_AF-X0UUM6-F1
#
_entry.id   AF-X0UUM6-F1
#
_cell.length_a   1.000
_cell.length_b   1.000
_cell.length_c   1.000
_cell.angle_alpha   90.00
_cell.angle_beta   90.00
_cell.angle_gamma   90.00
#
_symmetry.space_group_name_H-M   'P 1'
#
loop_
_entity.id
_entity.type
_entity.pdbx_description
1 polymer ?
#
loop_
_entity_poly.entity_id
_entity_poly.type
_entity_poly.pdbx_seq_one_letter_code
_entity_poly.pdbx_strand_id
1 'polypeptide(L)'
;HLNLTADILRISNKNELALEVIMNSIQLDSRNICSYIIQSSILKSMKNFDAAEKSINVAIALLRKKKMLNQIFQPYNTNDNLISLSYKLKQKIRIMRSKT
;
A
#
# COMPACT_ATOMS: atom_id res chain seq x y z
N HIS A 1 -7.96 9.13 9.05
CA HIS A 1 -8.03 8.42 10.35
C HIS A 1 -7.75 6.93 10.23
N LEU A 2 -8.50 6.16 9.42
CA LEU A 2 -8.34 4.69 9.34
C LEU A 2 -6.93 4.18 8.98
N ASN A 3 -6.25 4.83 8.04
CA ASN A 3 -4.86 4.47 7.67
C ASN A 3 -3.89 4.56 8.86
N LEU A 4 -3.96 5.64 9.65
CA LEU A 4 -3.11 5.82 10.82
C LEU A 4 -3.43 4.77 11.90
N THR A 5 -4.72 4.52 12.14
CA THR A 5 -5.17 3.49 13.09
C THR A 5 -4.65 2.11 12.70
N ALA A 6 -4.79 1.72 11.43
CA ALA A 6 -4.27 0.44 10.93
C ALA A 6 -2.75 0.33 11.09
N ASP A 7 -2.01 1.41 10.84
CA ASP A 7 -0.55 1.39 10.96
C ASP A 7 -0.08 1.30 12.42
N ILE A 8 -0.78 1.96 13.35
CA ILE A 8 -0.55 1.82 14.80
C ILE A 8 -0.81 0.37 15.22
N LEU A 9 -1.95 -0.22 14.83
CA LEU A 9 -2.29 -1.61 15.14
C LEU A 9 -1.24 -2.60 14.60
N ARG A 10 -0.74 -2.37 13.38
CA ARG A 10 0.35 -3.15 12.78
C ARG A 10 1.64 -3.07 13.60
N ILE A 11 2.03 -1.87 14.03
CA ILE A 11 3.24 -1.68 14.86
C ILE A 11 3.07 -2.35 16.23
N SER A 12 1.85 -2.37 16.77
CA SER A 12 1.50 -3.12 17.98
C SER A 12 1.30 -4.63 17.76
N ASN A 13 1.71 -5.19 16.61
CA ASN A 13 1.57 -6.61 16.25
C ASN A 13 0.13 -7.15 16.21
N LYS A 14 -0.88 -6.27 16.22
CA LYS A 14 -2.30 -6.63 16.08
C LYS A 14 -2.69 -6.70 14.60
N ASN A 15 -2.04 -7.60 13.86
CA ASN A 15 -2.10 -7.62 12.40
C ASN A 15 -3.49 -7.93 11.83
N GLU A 16 -4.29 -8.80 12.47
CA GLU A 16 -5.66 -9.08 12.01
C GLU A 16 -6.58 -7.87 12.14
N LEU A 17 -6.56 -7.20 13.30
CA LEU A 17 -7.31 -5.97 13.53
C LEU A 17 -6.86 -4.84 12.60
N ALA A 18 -5.54 -4.73 12.35
CA ALA A 18 -5.02 -3.79 11.38
C ALA A 18 -5.57 -4.06 9.97
N LEU A 19 -5.70 -5.34 9.60
CA LEU A 19 -6.24 -5.75 8.30
C LEU A 19 -7.74 -5.45 8.18
N GLU A 20 -8.52 -5.66 9.24
CA GLU A 20 -9.95 -5.29 9.25
C GLU A 20 -10.14 -3.77 9.04
N VAL A 21 -9.40 -2.97 9.80
CA VAL A 21 -9.45 -1.50 9.68
C VAL A 21 -9.06 -1.04 8.28
N ILE A 22 -8.03 -1.64 7.68
CA ILE A 22 -7.58 -1.24 6.35
C ILE A 22 -8.54 -1.71 5.25
N MET A 23 -9.20 -2.86 5.41
CA MET A 23 -10.25 -3.32 4.51
C MET A 23 -11.44 -2.36 4.50
N ASN A 24 -11.87 -1.89 5.67
CA ASN A 24 -12.91 -0.87 5.79
C ASN A 24 -12.49 0.43 5.10
N SER A 25 -11.22 0.85 5.27
CA SER A 25 -10.69 2.04 4.57
C SER A 25 -10.73 1.90 3.05
N ILE A 26 -10.45 0.71 2.51
CA ILE A 26 -10.48 0.44 1.06
C ILE A 26 -11.93 0.40 0.55
N GLN A 27 -12.87 -0.13 1.34
CA GLN A 27 -14.29 -0.11 0.99
C GLN A 27 -14.84 1.32 0.90
N LEU A 28 -14.45 2.18 1.83
CA LEU A 28 -14.85 3.59 1.84
C LEU A 28 -14.21 4.40 0.70
N ASP A 29 -12.94 4.13 0.38
CA ASP A 29 -12.26 4.75 -0.77
C ASP A 29 -11.31 3.76 -1.44
N SER A 30 -11.80 3.15 -2.53
CA SER A 30 -11.05 2.17 -3.31
C SER A 30 -9.91 2.77 -4.13
N ARG A 31 -9.80 4.11 -4.19
CA ARG A 31 -8.70 4.84 -4.86
C ARG A 31 -7.65 5.34 -3.87
N ASN A 32 -7.81 5.06 -2.57
CA ASN A 32 -6.85 5.47 -1.55
C ASN A 32 -5.56 4.65 -1.64
N ILE A 33 -4.56 5.19 -2.34
CA ILE A 33 -3.24 4.58 -2.54
C ILE A 33 -2.60 4.18 -1.20
N CYS A 34 -2.70 5.03 -0.18
CA CYS A 34 -2.09 4.77 1.12
C CYS A 34 -2.69 3.53 1.79
N SER A 35 -3.99 3.27 1.61
CA SER A 35 -4.64 2.10 2.19
C SER A 35 -4.06 0.79 1.65
N TYR A 36 -3.78 0.71 0.35
CA TYR A 36 -3.13 -0.46 -0.25
C TYR A 36 -1.65 -0.62 0.14
N ILE A 37 -0.93 0.48 0.35
CA ILE A 37 0.46 0.43 0.85
C ILE A 37 0.50 -0.14 2.29
N ILE A 38 -0.42 0.31 3.14
CA ILE A 38 -0.53 -0.14 4.52
C ILE A 38 -1.00 -1.60 4.56
N GLN A 39 -2.01 -1.97 3.76
CA GLN A 39 -2.46 -3.36 3.61
C GLN A 39 -1.30 -4.27 3.21
N SER A 40 -0.50 -3.88 2.21
CA SER A 40 0.70 -4.61 1.80
C SER A 40 1.69 -4.79 2.95
N SER A 41 1.90 -3.75 3.76
CA SER A 41 2.78 -3.81 4.93
C SER A 41 2.25 -4.73 6.04
N ILE A 42 0.95 -4.74 6.30
CA ILE A 42 0.29 -5.65 7.25
C ILE A 42 0.43 -7.10 6.79
N LEU A 43 0.05 -7.41 5.54
CA LEU A 43 0.12 -8.75 4.97
C LEU A 43 1.57 -9.29 4.96
N LYS A 44 2.53 -8.42 4.69
CA LYS A 44 3.96 -8.73 4.76
C LYS A 44 4.40 -9.07 6.20
N SER A 45 3.91 -8.35 7.21
CA SER A 45 4.16 -8.71 8.63
C SER A 45 3.57 -10.07 8.98
N MET A 46 2.46 -10.45 8.35
CA MET A 46 1.83 -11.78 8.48
C MET A 46 2.47 -12.86 7.58
N LYS A 47 3.58 -12.55 6.89
CA LYS A 47 4.24 -13.43 5.90
C LYS A 47 3.36 -13.86 4.71
N ASN A 48 2.22 -13.20 4.48
CA ASN A 48 1.37 -13.43 3.31
C ASN A 48 1.89 -12.61 2.12
N PHE A 49 3.02 -13.05 1.55
CA PHE A 49 3.77 -12.28 0.56
C PHE A 49 3.04 -12.11 -0.77
N ASP A 50 2.25 -13.09 -1.21
CA ASP A 50 1.52 -13.00 -2.47
C ASP A 50 0.37 -12.00 -2.39
N ALA A 51 -0.37 -12.00 -1.28
CA ALA A 51 -1.38 -10.97 -1.04
C ALA A 51 -0.73 -9.58 -0.89
N ALA A 52 0.42 -9.49 -0.19
CA ALA A 52 1.15 -8.25 -0.07
C ALA A 52 1.64 -7.69 -1.43
N GLU A 53 2.09 -8.56 -2.33
CA GLU A 53 2.49 -8.18 -3.69
C GLU A 53 1.27 -7.76 -4.53
N LYS A 54 0.11 -8.41 -4.37
CA LYS A 54 -1.13 -7.96 -5.01
C LYS A 54 -1.52 -6.55 -4.57
N SER A 55 -1.54 -6.27 -3.26
CA SER A 55 -1.88 -4.94 -2.73
C SER A 55 -0.92 -3.85 -3.22
N ILE A 56 0.40 -4.11 -3.24
CA ILE A 56 1.36 -3.11 -3.72
C ILE A 56 1.24 -2.87 -5.23
N ASN A 57 0.88 -3.89 -6.02
CA ASN A 57 0.61 -3.71 -7.45
C ASN A 57 -0.60 -2.81 -7.70
N VAL A 58 -1.66 -2.93 -6.88
CA VAL A 58 -2.81 -2.02 -6.95
C VAL A 58 -2.39 -0.58 -6.63
N ALA A 59 -1.61 -0.37 -5.56
CA ALA A 59 -1.09 0.95 -5.21
C ALA A 59 -0.28 1.59 -6.36
N ILE A 60 0.61 0.81 -6.99
CA ILE A 60 1.41 1.26 -8.13
C ILE A 60 0.52 1.61 -9.33
N ALA A 61 -0.50 0.80 -9.63
CA ALA A 61 -1.43 1.06 -10.73
C ALA A 61 -2.21 2.37 -10.51
N LEU A 62 -2.73 2.58 -9.30
CA LEU A 62 -3.43 3.82 -8.93
C LEU A 62 -2.51 5.04 -9.00
N LEU A 63 -1.26 4.92 -8.56
CA LEU A 63 -0.26 6.00 -8.67
C LEU A 63 0.06 6.33 -10.13
N ARG A 64 0.24 5.33 -10.99
CA ARG A 64 0.48 5.56 -12.42
C ARG A 64 -0.71 6.26 -13.06
N LYS A 65 -1.94 5.82 -12.76
CA LYS A 65 -3.16 6.48 -13.22
C LYS A 65 -3.24 7.93 -12.74
N LYS A 66 -2.95 8.19 -11.46
CA LYS A 66 -2.92 9.55 -10.90
C LYS A 66 -1.85 10.42 -11.58
N LYS A 67 -0.64 9.88 -11.82
CA LYS A 67 0.43 10.59 -12.53
C LYS A 67 0.02 10.95 -13.96
N MET A 68 -0.58 10.02 -14.70
CA MET A 68 -1.09 10.30 -16.04
C MET A 68 -2.18 11.38 -16.03
N LEU A 69 -3.14 11.30 -15.10
CA LEU A 69 -4.17 12.33 -14.95
C LEU A 69 -3.56 13.70 -14.61
N ASN A 70 -2.60 13.75 -13.69
CA ASN A 70 -1.92 15.00 -13.36
C ASN A 70 -1.14 15.55 -14.58
N GLN A 71 -0.49 14.72 -15.38
CA GLN A 71 0.18 15.20 -16.60
C GLN A 71 -0.79 15.83 -17.60
N ILE A 72 -2.03 15.34 -17.67
CA ILE A 72 -3.07 15.85 -18.56
C ILE A 72 -3.72 17.13 -18.01
N PHE A 73 -4.00 17.18 -16.70
CA PHE A 73 -4.83 18.24 -16.11
C PHE A 73 -4.10 19.22 -15.19
N GLN A 74 -2.96 18.83 -14.59
CA GLN A 74 -2.16 19.63 -13.64
C GLN A 74 -0.66 19.24 -13.68
N PRO A 75 0.08 19.60 -14.75
CA PRO A 75 1.40 19.03 -15.07
C PRO A 75 2.51 19.33 -14.05
N TYR A 76 2.30 20.27 -13.13
CA TYR A 76 3.33 20.72 -12.18
C TYR A 76 3.30 20.03 -10.80
N ASN A 77 2.46 19.02 -10.59
CA ASN A 77 2.30 18.38 -9.28
C ASN A 77 2.43 16.86 -9.35
N THR A 78 3.64 16.34 -9.55
CA THR A 78 3.94 14.91 -9.43
C THR A 78 4.68 14.59 -8.15
N ASN A 79 3.98 13.91 -7.24
CA ASN A 79 4.54 13.38 -6.00
C ASN A 79 5.24 12.03 -6.28
N ASP A 80 6.40 12.08 -6.94
CA ASP A 80 7.18 10.90 -7.37
C ASP A 80 7.69 10.03 -6.19
N ASN A 81 7.70 10.58 -4.97
CA ASN A 81 8.14 9.91 -3.75
C ASN A 81 7.32 8.64 -3.43
N LEU A 82 5.99 8.66 -3.62
CA LEU A 82 5.12 7.51 -3.33
C LEU A 82 5.32 6.36 -4.32
N ILE A 83 5.61 6.67 -5.58
CA ILE A 83 5.91 5.67 -6.62
C ILE A 83 7.22 4.96 -6.26
N SER A 84 8.27 5.72 -5.98
CA SER A 84 9.58 5.18 -5.59
C SER A 84 9.48 4.31 -4.33
N LEU A 85 8.73 4.76 -3.30
CA LEU A 85 8.50 3.98 -2.08
C LEU A 85 7.78 2.65 -2.36
N SER A 86 6.75 2.68 -3.21
CA SER A 86 5.98 1.47 -3.55
C SER A 86 6.85 0.41 -4.24
N TYR A 87 7.74 0.83 -5.14
CA TYR A 87 8.71 -0.07 -5.77
C TYR A 87 9.72 -0.64 -4.78
N LYS A 88 10.27 0.19 -3.88
CA LYS A 88 11.19 -0.28 -2.82
C LYS A 88 10.51 -1.32 -1.93
N LEU A 89 9.24 -1.10 -1.56
CA LEU A 89 8.48 -2.05 -0.76
C LEU A 89 8.26 -3.37 -1.51
N LYS A 90 7.91 -3.30 -2.79
CA LYS A 90 7.75 -4.49 -3.66
C LYS A 90 9.02 -5.33 -3.73
N GLN A 91 10.19 -4.70 -3.91
CA GLN A 91 11.46 -5.44 -3.92
C GLN A 91 11.76 -6.08 -2.57
N LYS A 92 11.47 -5.38 -1.46
CA LYS A 92 11.64 -5.94 -0.11
C LYS A 92 10.75 -7.18 0.11
N ILE A 93 9.50 -7.15 -0.36
CA ILE A 93 8.59 -8.30 -0.29
C ILE A 93 9.18 -9.51 -1.04
N ARG A 94 9.70 -9.30 -2.25
CA ARG A 94 10.32 -10.37 -3.06
C ARG A 94 11.55 -10.99 -2.41
N ILE A 95 12.44 -10.16 -1.85
CA ILE A 95 13.64 -10.62 -1.15
C ILE A 95 13.28 -11.43 0.10
N MET A 96 12.24 -11.04 0.84
CA MET A 96 11.82 -11.79 2.02
C MET A 96 11.15 -13.11 1.65
N ARG A 97 10.34 -13.12 0.59
CA ARG A 97 9.75 -14.35 0.06
C ARG A 97 10.82 -15.37 -0.33
N SER A 98 11.92 -14.95 -0.96
CA SER A 98 13.01 -15.86 -1.35
C SER A 98 13.86 -16.37 -0.18
N LYS A 99 13.66 -15.86 1.04
CA LYS A 99 14.39 -16.24 2.26
C LYS A 99 13.55 -17.09 3.22
N THR A 100 12.30 -17.39 2.86
CA THR A 100 11.34 -18.15 3.68
C THR A 100 11.15 -19.53 3.07
#